data_AF-A0A9E4BQ24-F1
#
_entry.id   AF-A0A9E4BQ24-F1
#
_cell.length_a   1.000
_cell.length_b   1.000
_cell.length_c   1.000
_cell.angle_alpha   90.00
_cell.angle_beta   90.00
_cell.angle_gamma   90.00
#
_symmetry.space_group_name_H-M   'P 1'
#
loop_
_entity.id
_entity.type
_entity.pdbx_description
1 polymer ?
#
loop_
_entity_poly.entity_id
_entity_poly.type
_entity_poly.pdbx_seq_one_letter_code
_entity_poly.pdbx_strand_id
1 'polypeptide(L)'
;MGEQSYFATISKYIPRLRTSLYASLNYSEWDDKLNVPFGVGVELGGGFSFRPMYDGDRGHLMLNYYAARYGASLMYVWLETMGISFSAGF
;
A
#
# COMPACT_ATOMS: atom_id res chain seq x y z
N MET A 1 21.87 10.49 18.58
CA MET A 1 20.85 9.42 18.54
C MET A 1 19.99 9.73 17.35
N GLY A 2 19.67 8.74 16.51
CA GLY A 2 18.89 8.97 15.29
C GLY A 2 17.41 8.71 15.55
N GLU A 3 16.55 9.51 14.92
CA GLU A 3 15.11 9.34 14.88
C GLU A 3 14.70 7.94 14.41
N GLN A 4 13.59 7.46 14.95
CA GLN A 4 12.96 6.18 14.64
C GLN A 4 11.49 6.34 14.25
N SER A 5 10.98 5.32 13.56
CA SER A 5 9.55 5.20 13.26
C SER A 5 9.09 3.80 13.67
N TYR A 6 7.93 3.76 14.31
CA TYR A 6 7.31 2.55 14.83
C TYR A 6 5.97 2.36 14.16
N PHE A 7 5.71 1.17 13.63
CA PHE A 7 4.44 0.84 13.00
C PHE A 7 3.91 -0.52 13.44
N ALA A 8 2.59 -0.63 13.53
CA ALA A 8 1.87 -1.85 13.87
C ALA A 8 0.71 -2.05 12.89
N THR A 9 0.84 -3.03 11.99
CA THR A 9 -0.15 -3.29 10.94
C THR A 9 -0.98 -4.53 11.24
N ILE A 10 -2.30 -4.41 11.12
CA ILE A 10 -3.23 -5.53 11.07
C ILE A 10 -3.75 -5.69 9.64
N SER A 11 -3.96 -6.94 9.22
CA SER A 11 -4.58 -7.22 7.93
C SER A 11 -5.48 -8.45 7.96
N LYS A 12 -6.49 -8.46 7.09
CA LYS A 12 -7.40 -9.58 6.91
C LYS A 12 -7.68 -9.79 5.43
N TYR A 13 -7.43 -11.00 4.96
CA TYR A 13 -7.87 -11.43 3.62
C TYR A 13 -9.24 -12.12 3.71
N ILE A 14 -10.11 -11.79 2.77
CA ILE A 14 -11.46 -12.33 2.60
C ILE A 14 -11.48 -13.09 1.26
N PRO A 15 -11.24 -14.42 1.26
CA PRO A 15 -11.09 -15.19 0.03
C PRO A 15 -12.28 -15.10 -0.92
N ARG A 16 -13.51 -15.08 -0.37
CA ARG A 16 -14.74 -15.01 -1.16
C ARG A 16 -14.84 -13.74 -2.02
N LEU A 17 -14.21 -12.65 -1.58
CA LEU A 17 -14.18 -11.38 -2.28
C LEU A 17 -12.83 -11.10 -2.96
N ARG A 18 -11.86 -12.02 -2.82
CA ARG A 18 -10.46 -11.82 -3.24
C ARG A 18 -9.91 -10.47 -2.79
N THR A 19 -10.27 -10.07 -1.57
CA THR A 19 -10.03 -8.73 -1.05
C THR A 19 -9.25 -8.81 0.25
N SER A 20 -8.20 -8.02 0.40
CA SER A 20 -7.52 -7.76 1.66
C SER A 20 -7.88 -6.38 2.18
N LEU A 21 -8.05 -6.28 3.50
CA LEU A 21 -8.17 -5.02 4.22
C LEU A 21 -6.98 -4.92 5.17
N TYR A 22 -6.38 -3.75 5.26
CA TYR A 22 -5.33 -3.49 6.26
C TYR A 22 -5.51 -2.12 6.88
N ALA A 23 -5.03 -2.00 8.11
CA ALA A 23 -4.84 -0.74 8.80
C ALA A 23 -3.56 -0.84 9.61
N SER A 24 -2.88 0.28 9.79
CA SER A 24 -1.68 0.37 10.62
C SER A 24 -1.76 1.58 11.53
N LEU A 25 -1.14 1.47 12.70
CA LEU A 25 -0.78 2.62 13.52
C LEU A 25 0.69 2.90 13.26
N ASN A 26 1.04 4.13 12.93
CA ASN A 26 2.42 4.51 12.69
C ASN A 26 2.76 5.80 13.44
N TYR A 27 3.89 5.79 14.13
CA TYR A 27 4.45 6.93 14.84
C TYR A 27 5.85 7.21 14.30
N SER A 28 6.12 8.47 13.95
CA SER A 28 7.38 8.92 13.38
C SER A 28 7.98 9.98 14.29
N GLU A 29 9.18 9.76 14.81
CA GLU A 29 9.92 10.76 15.58
C GLU A 29 10.37 11.94 14.71
N TRP A 30 10.57 11.74 13.40
CA TRP A 30 10.92 12.81 12.46
C TRP A 30 9.84 13.89 12.37
N ASP A 31 8.58 13.46 12.41
CA ASP A 31 7.42 14.33 12.23
C ASP A 31 6.69 14.62 13.54
N ASP A 32 7.15 14.02 14.65
CA ASP A 32 6.51 13.98 15.96
C ASP A 32 4.99 13.71 15.86
N LYS A 33 4.64 12.72 15.02
CA LYS A 33 3.24 12.49 14.60
C LYS A 33 2.88 11.02 14.60
N LEU A 34 1.64 10.78 15.01
CA LEU A 34 0.94 9.52 14.84
C LEU A 34 -0.02 9.62 13.65
N ASN A 35 0.03 8.64 12.75
CA ASN A 35 -0.95 8.49 11.67
C ASN A 35 -1.50 7.07 11.59
N VAL A 36 -2.66 6.94 10.93
CA VAL A 36 -3.39 5.67 10.83
C VAL A 36 -3.63 5.34 9.36
N PRO A 37 -2.61 4.86 8.63
CA PRO A 37 -2.80 4.47 7.25
C PRO A 37 -3.66 3.22 7.15
N PHE A 38 -4.52 3.17 6.15
CA PHE A 38 -5.36 2.00 5.85
C PHE A 38 -5.55 1.83 4.36
N GLY A 39 -5.99 0.66 3.94
CA GLY A 39 -6.24 0.40 2.54
C GLY A 39 -6.94 -0.92 2.28
N VAL A 40 -7.33 -1.07 1.02
CA VAL A 40 -8.03 -2.25 0.50
C VAL A 40 -7.25 -2.76 -0.70
N GLY A 41 -6.89 -4.03 -0.73
CA GLY A 41 -6.35 -4.69 -1.91
C GLY A 41 -7.41 -5.58 -2.54
N VAL A 42 -7.67 -5.45 -3.84
CA VAL A 42 -8.59 -6.30 -4.59
C VAL A 42 -7.81 -7.03 -5.67
N GLU A 43 -7.81 -8.36 -5.64
CA GLU A 43 -7.20 -9.17 -6.68
C GLU A 43 -8.18 -9.34 -7.85
N LEU A 44 -7.74 -8.89 -9.03
CA LEU A 44 -8.54 -8.95 -10.26
C LEU A 44 -8.31 -10.27 -11.02
N GLY A 45 -7.28 -11.02 -10.64
CA GLY A 45 -6.83 -12.24 -11.33
C GLY A 45 -5.77 -11.96 -12.39
N GLY A 46 -5.16 -13.02 -12.92
CA GLY A 46 -4.12 -12.92 -13.95
C GLY A 46 -2.87 -12.12 -13.52
N GLY A 47 -2.59 -12.05 -12.21
CA GLY A 47 -1.49 -11.26 -11.66
C GLY A 47 -1.83 -9.80 -11.36
N PHE A 48 -3.04 -9.33 -11.69
CA PHE A 48 -3.47 -7.95 -11.43
C PHE A 48 -4.09 -7.76 -10.04
N SER A 49 -3.79 -6.62 -9.42
CA SER A 49 -4.48 -6.14 -8.23
C SER A 49 -4.68 -4.63 -8.26
N PHE A 50 -5.79 -4.18 -7.67
CA PHE A 50 -6.06 -2.76 -7.45
C PHE A 50 -6.03 -2.46 -5.95
N ARG A 51 -5.45 -1.33 -5.57
CA ARG A 51 -5.28 -0.97 -4.16
C ARG A 51 -5.52 0.52 -3.91
N PRO A 52 -6.72 0.93 -3.48
CA PRO A 52 -6.91 2.22 -2.83
C PRO A 52 -6.33 2.19 -1.41
N MET A 53 -5.63 3.25 -1.05
CA MET A 53 -4.99 3.44 0.24
C MET A 53 -5.18 4.87 0.71
N TYR A 54 -5.11 5.06 2.01
CA TYR A 54 -5.01 6.36 2.67
C TYR A 54 -3.83 6.28 3.62
N ASP A 55 -2.87 7.19 3.50
CA ASP A 55 -1.63 7.15 4.31
C ASP A 55 -1.78 7.80 5.70
N GLY A 56 -2.97 8.29 6.03
CA GLY A 56 -3.25 9.07 7.24
C GLY A 56 -3.48 10.55 6.95
N ASP A 57 -3.02 11.04 5.81
CA ASP A 57 -3.19 12.43 5.35
C ASP A 57 -3.84 12.47 3.94
N ARG A 58 -3.36 11.65 3.01
CA ARG A 58 -3.75 11.67 1.61
C ARG A 58 -4.01 10.28 1.03
N GLY A 59 -4.86 10.27 0.02
CA GLY A 59 -5.28 9.06 -0.69
C GLY A 59 -4.32 8.67 -1.82
N HIS A 60 -4.20 7.38 -2.08
CA HIS A 60 -3.40 6.81 -3.14
C HIS A 60 -4.15 5.71 -3.85
N LEU A 61 -4.00 5.59 -5.15
CA LEU A 61 -4.48 4.44 -5.92
C LEU A 61 -3.29 3.72 -6.53
N MET A 62 -3.29 2.40 -6.44
CA MET A 62 -2.30 1.58 -7.13
C MET A 62 -2.97 0.53 -7.98
N LEU A 63 -2.50 0.37 -9.22
CA LEU A 63 -2.80 -0.77 -10.07
C LEU A 63 -1.49 -1.55 -10.26
N ASN A 64 -1.46 -2.78 -9.77
CA ASN A 64 -0.26 -3.60 -9.80
C ASN A 64 -0.47 -4.79 -10.73
N TYR A 65 0.61 -5.21 -11.38
CA TYR A 65 0.73 -6.44 -12.14
C TYR A 65 1.97 -7.20 -11.66
N TYR A 66 1.80 -8.44 -11.22
CA TYR A 66 2.89 -9.31 -10.82
C TYR A 66 2.91 -10.59 -11.67
N ALA A 67 4.08 -10.91 -12.21
CA ALA A 67 4.34 -12.12 -12.99
C ALA A 67 5.62 -12.79 -12.49
N ALA A 68 5.45 -13.88 -11.72
CA ALA A 68 6.53 -14.65 -11.11
C ALA A 68 7.50 -13.75 -10.30
N ARG A 69 8.66 -13.42 -10.88
CA ARG A 69 9.72 -12.61 -10.24
C ARG A 69 9.66 -11.13 -10.58
N TYR A 70 8.77 -10.70 -11.48
CA TYR A 70 8.67 -9.31 -11.92
C TYR A 70 7.35 -8.70 -11.50
N GLY A 71 7.37 -7.39 -11.29
CA GLY A 71 6.17 -6.61 -11.04
C GLY A 71 6.27 -5.22 -11.64
N ALA A 72 5.12 -4.67 -12.00
CA ALA A 72 4.96 -3.28 -12.40
C ALA A 72 3.75 -2.70 -11.67
N SER A 73 3.85 -1.44 -11.24
CA SER A 73 2.75 -0.73 -10.59
C SER A 73 2.56 0.64 -11.22
N LEU A 74 1.31 0.95 -11.55
CA LEU A 74 0.87 2.31 -11.80
C LEU A 74 0.36 2.89 -10.49
N MET A 75 0.76 4.10 -10.16
CA MET A 75 0.46 4.76 -8.90
C MET A 75 -0.17 6.12 -9.19
N TYR A 76 -1.27 6.43 -8.52
CA TYR A 76 -1.82 7.76 -8.42
C TYR A 76 -1.61 8.27 -7.00
N VAL A 77 -0.49 8.92 -6.80
CA VAL A 77 -0.04 9.41 -5.49
C VAL A 77 -0.78 10.70 -5.18
N TRP A 78 -1.38 10.77 -3.99
CA TRP A 78 -2.18 11.90 -3.52
C TRP A 78 -3.35 12.31 -4.41
N LEU A 79 -3.72 11.47 -5.39
CA LEU A 79 -4.64 11.81 -6.47
C LEU A 79 -4.21 13.06 -7.27
N GLU A 80 -2.91 13.34 -7.31
CA GLU A 80 -2.34 14.48 -8.02
C GLU A 80 -1.22 14.06 -8.97
N THR A 81 -0.42 13.07 -8.57
CA THR A 81 0.79 12.68 -9.31
C THR A 81 0.70 11.24 -9.82
N MET A 82 0.88 11.06 -11.13
CA MET A 82 1.06 9.74 -11.74
C MET A 82 2.50 9.25 -11.52
N GLY A 83 2.65 8.00 -11.11
CA GLY A 83 3.94 7.33 -10.94
C GLY A 83 3.90 5.92 -11.51
N ILE A 84 5.09 5.40 -11.86
CA ILE A 84 5.27 4.01 -12.29
C ILE A 84 6.41 3.43 -11.47
N SER A 85 6.25 2.20 -10.99
CA SER A 85 7.31 1.45 -10.33
C SER A 85 7.49 0.08 -10.96
N PHE A 86 8.73 -0.42 -10.92
CA PHE A 86 9.08 -1.76 -11.37
C PHE A 86 9.79 -2.49 -10.23
N SER A 87 9.49 -3.78 -10.08
CA SER A 87 10.11 -4.64 -9.08
C SER A 87 10.62 -5.92 -9.71
N ALA A 88 11.79 -6.39 -9.25
CA ALA A 88 12.33 -7.69 -9.60
C ALA A 88 12.81 -8.39 -8.32
N GLY A 89 12.37 -9.63 -8.10
CA GLY A 89 12.83 -10.49 -7.00
C GLY A 89 13.98 -11.40 -7.43
N PHE A 90 14.85 -11.74 -6.47
CA PHE A 90 16.00 -12.64 -6.61
C PHE A 90 15.88 -13.82 -5.64
#